data_AF-A0A3D3M2B8-F1
#
_entry.id   AF-A0A3D3M2B8-F1
#
_cell.length_a   1.000
_cell.length_b   1.000
_cell.length_c   1.000
_cell.angle_alpha   90.00
_cell.angle_beta   90.00
_cell.angle_gamma   90.00
#
_symmetry.space_group_name_H-M   'P 1'
#
loop_
_entity.id
_entity.type
_entity.pdbx_description
1 polymer ?
#
loop_
_entity_poly.entity_id
_entity_poly.type
_entity_poly.pdbx_seq_one_letter_code
_entity_poly.pdbx_strand_id
1 'polypeptide(L)' 'STLNDVMMHAALHDAPFGGVGASGMGHYHGREGFLEFSHQRTVFKAPAHDPRREWGLLPPYGEQYLAAMLSMVTAD' A
#
# COMPACT_ATOMS: atom_id res chain seq x y z
N SER A 1 -0.58 -21.88 -13.71
CA SER A 1 -0.04 -23.07 -14.42
C SER A 1 -1.17 -23.79 -15.14
N THR A 2 -0.85 -24.55 -16.18
CA THR A 2 -1.83 -25.38 -16.90
C THR A 2 -1.64 -26.84 -16.50
N LEU A 3 -2.72 -27.57 -16.28
CA LEU A 3 -2.70 -29.02 -16.03
C LEU A 3 -3.21 -29.76 -17.28
N ASN A 4 -2.53 -30.84 -17.67
CA ASN A 4 -2.88 -31.70 -18.83
C ASN A 4 -2.93 -30.98 -20.20
N ASP A 5 -2.34 -29.79 -20.30
CA ASP A 5 -2.24 -28.99 -21.52
C ASP A 5 -1.05 -28.01 -21.38
N VAL A 6 -0.68 -27.32 -22.46
CA VAL A 6 0.43 -26.37 -22.54
C VAL A 6 -0.03 -24.99 -23.00
N MET A 7 0.69 -23.96 -22.58
CA MET A 7 0.52 -22.54 -22.99
C MET A 7 -0.81 -21.85 -22.68
N MET A 8 -1.93 -22.57 -22.50
CA MET A 8 -3.26 -21.96 -22.41
C MET A 8 -3.42 -20.96 -21.26
N HIS A 9 -2.70 -21.11 -20.15
CA HIS A 9 -2.76 -20.14 -19.05
C HIS A 9 -2.23 -18.76 -19.44
N ALA A 10 -1.38 -18.66 -20.48
CA ALA A 10 -0.92 -17.38 -21.01
C ALA A 10 -1.99 -16.66 -21.84
N ALA A 11 -3.02 -17.36 -22.33
CA ALA A 11 -4.12 -16.75 -23.07
C ALA A 11 -5.26 -16.25 -22.16
N LEU A 12 -5.22 -16.57 -20.86
CA LEU A 12 -6.24 -16.16 -19.91
C LEU A 12 -6.04 -14.69 -19.51
N HIS A 13 -6.77 -13.79 -20.18
CA HIS A 13 -6.63 -12.34 -20.01
C HIS A 13 -6.96 -11.84 -18.59
N ASP A 14 -7.79 -12.56 -17.83
CA ASP A 14 -8.15 -12.19 -16.45
C ASP A 14 -7.22 -12.80 -15.40
N ALA A 15 -6.26 -13.64 -15.82
CA ALA A 15 -5.28 -14.23 -14.93
C ALA A 15 -3.93 -13.49 -15.02
N PRO A 16 -3.29 -13.16 -13.88
CA PRO A 16 -1.96 -12.56 -13.90
C PRO A 16 -0.95 -13.50 -14.55
N PHE A 17 -0.19 -12.98 -15.52
CA PHE A 17 0.90 -13.69 -16.17
C PHE A 17 2.23 -13.01 -15.85
N GLY A 18 3.18 -13.78 -15.33
CA GLY A 18 4.45 -13.27 -14.82
C GLY A 18 5.35 -14.39 -14.32
N GLY A 19 6.61 -14.05 -14.04
CA GLY A 19 7.63 -14.97 -13.55
C GLY A 19 7.94 -14.79 -12.07
N VAL A 20 8.74 -15.71 -11.52
CA VAL A 20 9.33 -15.62 -10.18
C VAL A 20 10.79 -16.11 -10.21
N GLY A 21 11.69 -15.43 -9.49
CA GLY A 21 13.10 -15.78 -9.41
C GLY A 21 13.83 -15.58 -10.76
N ALA A 22 14.54 -16.60 -11.24
CA ALA A 22 15.28 -16.52 -12.51
C ALA A 22 14.38 -16.31 -13.75
N SER A 23 13.07 -16.57 -13.63
CA SER A 23 12.10 -16.37 -14.70
C SER A 23 11.51 -14.96 -14.76
N GLY A 24 11.83 -14.09 -13.79
CA GLY A 24 11.39 -12.69 -13.75
C GLY A 24 10.72 -12.30 -12.42
N MET A 25 10.15 -11.08 -12.40
CA MET A 25 9.33 -10.53 -11.31
C MET A 25 8.20 -9.69 -11.90
N GLY A 26 7.16 -9.43 -11.09
CA GLY A 26 5.97 -8.72 -11.54
C GLY A 26 5.07 -9.58 -12.42
N HIS A 27 3.91 -9.03 -12.77
CA HIS A 27 2.92 -9.72 -13.59
C HIS A 27 2.02 -8.72 -14.32
N TYR A 28 1.42 -9.17 -15.41
CA TYR A 28 0.51 -8.36 -16.23
C TYR A 28 -0.68 -9.20 -16.71
N HIS A 29 -1.46 -8.65 -17.65
CA HIS A 29 -2.80 -9.03 -18.11
C HIS A 29 -3.94 -8.35 -17.37
N GLY A 30 -4.97 -7.98 -18.13
CA GLY A 30 -6.19 -7.36 -17.65
C GLY A 30 -5.94 -6.23 -16.65
N ARG A 31 -6.65 -6.32 -15.52
CA ARG A 31 -6.54 -5.37 -14.42
C ARG A 31 -5.13 -5.29 -13.83
N GLU A 32 -4.45 -6.43 -13.74
CA GLU A 32 -3.13 -6.49 -13.13
C GLU A 32 -2.08 -5.76 -13.98
N GLY A 33 -2.17 -5.88 -15.31
CA GLY A 33 -1.35 -5.08 -16.22
C GLY A 33 -1.59 -3.57 -16.08
N PHE A 34 -2.84 -3.14 -15.88
CA PHE A 34 -3.11 -1.73 -15.59
C PHE A 34 -2.47 -1.27 -14.28
N LEU A 35 -2.55 -2.07 -13.22
CA LEU A 35 -1.93 -1.75 -11.94
C LEU A 35 -0.39 -1.72 -12.03
N GLU A 36 0.22 -2.65 -12.75
CA GLU A 36 1.68 -2.74 -12.93
C GLU A 36 2.24 -1.49 -13.63
N PHE A 37 1.51 -0.96 -14.62
CA PHE A 37 1.92 0.24 -15.35
C PHE A 37 1.31 1.55 -14.81
N SER A 38 0.65 1.49 -13.66
CA SER A 38 0.07 2.66 -12.99
C SER A 38 0.74 2.94 -11.66
N HIS A 39 0.83 4.22 -11.30
CA HIS A 39 1.25 4.61 -9.96
C HIS A 39 0.01 4.75 -9.07
N GLN A 40 -0.17 3.82 -8.11
CA GLN A 40 -1.23 3.92 -7.10
C GLN A 40 -0.92 5.03 -6.10
N ARG A 41 -1.32 6.25 -6.45
CA ARG A 41 -1.07 7.44 -5.63
C ARG A 41 -2.02 7.51 -4.44
N THR A 42 -1.49 7.42 -3.23
CA THR A 42 -2.24 7.70 -2.00
C THR A 42 -2.61 9.19 -1.92
N VAL A 43 -3.88 9.48 -1.62
CA VAL A 43 -4.38 10.84 -1.42
C VAL A 43 -5.11 10.89 -0.08
N PHE A 44 -4.62 11.74 0.83
CA PHE A 44 -5.30 12.07 2.09
C PHE A 44 -5.98 13.43 1.95
N LYS A 45 -7.28 13.48 2.28
CA LYS A 45 -8.06 14.72 2.35
C LYS A 45 -8.36 15.02 3.81
N ALA A 46 -7.72 16.05 4.36
CA ALA A 46 -7.94 16.47 5.73
C ALA A 46 -9.39 16.97 5.92
N PRO A 47 -10.04 16.66 7.06
CA PRO A 47 -11.32 17.25 7.43
C PRO A 47 -11.17 18.77 7.66
N ALA A 48 -12.26 19.51 7.51
CA ALA A 48 -12.28 20.96 7.74
C ALA A 48 -11.95 21.32 9.21
N HIS A 49 -12.31 20.44 10.13
CA HIS A 49 -11.96 20.55 11.54
C HIS A 49 -10.97 19.45 11.91
N ASP A 50 -9.82 19.86 12.47
CA ASP A 50 -8.76 18.96 12.89
C ASP A 50 -8.72 18.87 14.43
N PRO A 51 -9.29 17.80 15.03
CA PRO A 51 -9.38 17.66 16.47
C PRO A 51 -8.02 17.46 17.14
N ARG A 52 -6.95 17.21 16.36
CA ARG A 52 -5.58 17.09 16.88
C ARG A 52 -5.11 18.38 17.57
N ARG A 53 -5.68 19.54 17.21
CA ARG A 53 -5.39 20.80 17.92
C ARG A 53 -5.99 20.81 19.33
N GLU A 54 -7.20 20.29 19.49
CA GLU A 54 -7.88 20.20 20.78
C GLU A 54 -7.27 19.12 21.68
N TRP A 55 -6.78 18.04 21.07
CA TRP A 55 -6.08 16.95 21.75
C TRP A 55 -4.60 17.28 22.07
N GLY A 56 -4.12 18.48 21.72
CA GLY A 56 -2.74 18.91 22.01
C GLY A 56 -1.67 18.20 21.17
N LEU A 57 -2.04 17.59 20.05
CA LEU A 57 -1.15 16.91 19.10
C LEU A 57 -0.60 17.87 18.02
N LEU A 58 -1.00 19.14 18.03
CA LEU A 58 -0.53 20.20 17.13
C LEU A 58 0.03 21.39 17.92
N PRO A 59 0.92 22.21 17.32
CA PRO A 59 1.50 23.36 18.01
C PRO A 59 0.46 24.39 18.51
N PRO A 60 0.74 25.07 19.66
CA PRO A 60 1.91 24.93 20.52
C PRO A 60 1.85 23.66 21.40
N TYR A 61 2.93 22.88 21.43
CA TYR A 61 3.01 21.61 22.17
C TYR A 61 3.14 21.85 23.68
N GLY A 62 2.28 21.21 24.49
CA GLY A 62 2.36 21.20 25.95
C GLY A 62 3.18 20.03 26.51
N GLU A 63 3.46 20.02 27.81
CA GLU A 63 4.26 18.98 28.48
C GLU A 63 3.69 17.57 28.27
N GLN A 64 2.36 17.45 28.19
CA GLN A 64 1.65 16.21 27.90
C GLN A 64 1.98 15.60 26.52
N TYR A 65 2.36 16.43 25.54
CA TYR A 65 2.71 15.96 24.20
C TYR A 65 4.04 15.19 24.21
N LEU A 66 5.01 15.65 24.99
CA LEU A 66 6.29 14.95 25.16
C LEU A 66 6.10 13.58 25.81
N ALA A 67 5.27 13.51 26.86
CA ALA A 67 4.93 12.25 27.52
C ALA A 67 4.25 11.26 26.55
N ALA A 68 3.32 11.75 25.72
CA ALA A 68 2.67 10.94 24.69
C ALA A 68 3.67 10.46 23.62
N MET A 69 4.57 11.33 23.13
CA MET A 69 5.61 10.93 22.19
C MET A 69 6.55 9.86 22.75
N LEU A 70 6.98 10.03 24.00
CA LEU A 70 7.85 9.05 24.67
C LEU A 70 7.16 7.69 24.82
N SER A 71 5.86 7.67 25.19
CA SER A 71 5.10 6.42 25.28
C SER A 71 4.96 5.66 23.95
N MET A 72 5.06 6.34 22.80
CA MET A 72 5.04 5.70 21.47
C MET A 72 6.39 5.09 21.08
N VAL A 73 7.49 5.52 21.72
CA VAL A 73 8.85 5.05 21.43
C VAL A 73 9.31 4.02 22.44
N THR A 74 8.95 4.18 23.72
CA THR A 74 9.34 3.28 24.81
C THR A 74 8.27 2.24 25.13
N ALA A 75 7.49 1.81 24.13
CA ALA A 75 6.57 0.69 24.28
C ALA A 75 7.34 -0.64 24.26
N ASP A 76 8.22 -0.82 25.25
CA ASP A 76 8.90 -2.05 25.66
C ASP A 76 9.09 -2.00 27.18
#